data_AF-A0A2X4TZD7-F1
#
_entry.id   AF-A0A2X4TZD7-F1
#
_cell.length_a   1.000
_cell.length_b   1.000
_cell.length_c   1.000
_cell.angle_alpha   90.00
_cell.angle_beta   90.00
_cell.angle_gamma   90.00
#
_symmetry.space_group_name_H-M   'P 1'
#
loop_
_entity.id
_entity.type
_entity.pdbx_description
1 polymer ?
#
loop_
_entity_poly.entity_id
_entity_poly.type
_entity_poly.pdbx_seq_one_letter_code
_entity_poly.pdbx_strand_id
1 'polypeptide(L)'
;MEPHEKPETTHYSIVDHDGNAVSTTYTVNGRFGAVVIAPGTGFFLNDEMDDFTVKVGEKNLYGLVQGTANSIAPVSAHYRR
;
A
#
# COMPACT_ATOMS: atom_id res chain seq x y z
N MET A 1 -20.73 11.56 -2.70
CA MET A 1 -19.78 11.85 -1.61
C MET A 1 -18.44 11.90 -2.29
N GLU A 2 -17.76 13.05 -2.27
CA GLU A 2 -16.40 13.17 -2.84
C GLU A 2 -15.48 12.11 -2.19
N PRO A 3 -14.58 11.45 -2.93
CA PRO A 3 -13.64 10.50 -2.33
C PRO A 3 -12.75 11.28 -1.37
N HIS A 4 -12.92 11.03 -0.07
CA HIS A 4 -12.02 11.59 0.94
C HIS A 4 -10.74 10.75 0.93
N GLU A 5 -9.64 11.35 0.47
CA GLU A 5 -8.32 10.73 0.54
C GLU A 5 -7.95 10.43 1.99
N LYS A 6 -7.35 9.26 2.17
CA LYS A 6 -7.05 8.67 3.45
C LYS A 6 -5.63 9.12 3.87
N PRO A 7 -5.41 9.64 5.11
CA PRO A 7 -4.14 10.28 5.50
C PRO A 7 -2.96 9.31 5.73
N GLU A 8 -3.12 8.02 5.43
CA GLU A 8 -2.18 6.95 5.80
C GLU A 8 -0.96 6.80 4.87
N THR A 9 -1.01 7.39 3.67
CA THR A 9 0.13 7.43 2.73
C THR A 9 0.85 8.77 2.81
N THR A 10 2.18 8.75 2.81
CA THR A 10 2.99 9.97 2.78
C THR A 10 3.73 10.07 1.45
N HIS A 11 3.60 11.23 0.81
CA HIS A 11 4.33 11.60 -0.38
C HIS A 11 5.24 12.79 -0.11
N TYR A 12 6.47 12.74 -0.58
CA TYR A 12 7.38 13.88 -0.57
C TYR A 12 8.23 13.91 -1.83
N SER A 13 8.69 15.11 -2.20
CA SER A 13 9.57 15.32 -3.34
C SER A 13 10.69 16.29 -2.93
N ILE A 14 11.90 16.06 -3.44
CA ILE A 14 13.11 16.82 -3.14
C ILE A 14 13.79 17.18 -4.47
N VAL A 15 14.24 18.43 -4.58
CA VAL A 15 15.08 18.92 -5.68
C VAL A 15 16.31 19.60 -5.07
N ASP A 16 17.51 19.26 -5.52
CA ASP A 16 18.77 19.89 -5.06
C ASP A 16 19.28 20.97 -6.03
N HIS A 17 20.39 21.63 -5.68
CA HIS A 17 20.95 22.74 -6.46
C HIS A 17 21.61 22.31 -7.77
N ASP A 18 21.98 21.03 -7.90
CA ASP A 18 22.58 20.46 -9.12
C ASP A 18 21.49 19.99 -10.10
N GLY A 19 20.21 20.12 -9.73
CA GLY A 19 19.06 19.76 -10.54
C GLY A 19 18.67 18.29 -10.41
N ASN A 20 19.20 17.55 -9.43
CA ASN A 20 18.69 16.21 -9.14
C ASN A 20 17.30 16.31 -8.53
N ALA A 21 16.42 15.39 -8.91
CA ALA A 21 15.06 15.34 -8.40
C ALA A 21 14.71 13.91 -7.96
N VAL A 22 14.09 13.81 -6.78
CA VAL A 22 13.56 12.56 -6.24
C VAL A 22 12.11 12.78 -5.83
N SER A 23 11.26 11.82 -6.17
CA SER A 23 9.86 11.76 -5.73
C SER A 23 9.62 10.42 -5.07
N THR A 24 9.11 10.43 -3.84
CA THR A 24 8.92 9.21 -3.04
C THR A 24 7.53 9.18 -2.43
N THR A 25 6.83 8.08 -2.68
CA THR A 25 5.58 7.73 -2.02
C THR A 25 5.84 6.50 -1.15
N TYR A 26 5.52 6.58 0.14
CA TYR A 26 5.61 5.44 1.05
C TYR A 26 4.32 5.26 1.85
N THR A 27 3.97 4.00 2.12
CA THR A 27 2.75 3.63 2.85
C THR A 27 2.96 2.33 3.64
N VAL A 28 2.11 2.12 4.63
CA VAL A 28 1.93 0.82 5.31
C VAL A 28 0.54 0.25 5.05
N ASN A 29 -0.12 0.73 3.99
CA ASN A 29 -1.52 0.52 3.64
C ASN A 29 -2.48 1.23 4.61
N GLY A 30 -3.10 0.49 5.53
CA GLY A 30 -4.03 1.02 6.52
C GLY A 30 -3.34 1.83 7.62
N ARG A 31 -4.15 2.45 8.49
CA ARG A 31 -3.61 3.26 9.60
C ARG A 31 -2.92 2.33 10.59
N PHE A 32 -1.62 2.53 10.81
CA PHE A 32 -0.76 1.62 11.57
C PHE A 32 -0.62 0.22 10.95
N GLY A 33 -0.90 0.08 9.65
CA GLY A 33 -0.80 -1.17 8.90
C GLY A 33 -1.61 -2.29 9.55
N ALA A 34 -0.98 -3.46 9.70
CA ALA A 34 -1.57 -4.64 10.33
C ALA A 34 -1.79 -4.50 11.86
N VAL A 35 -1.37 -3.38 12.47
CA VAL A 35 -1.40 -3.16 13.94
C VAL A 35 -0.57 -4.22 14.70
N VAL A 36 0.39 -4.83 14.00
CA VAL A 36 1.35 -5.81 14.55
C VAL A 36 2.74 -5.20 14.54
N ILE A 37 3.46 -5.32 15.66
CA ILE A 37 4.87 -4.94 15.76
C ILE A 37 5.69 -6.24 15.87
N ALA A 38 6.68 -6.41 14.99
CA ALA A 38 7.61 -7.52 15.10
C ALA A 38 8.46 -7.36 16.38
N PRO A 39 8.71 -8.44 17.15
CA PRO A 39 9.43 -8.34 18.42
C PRO A 39 10.78 -7.62 18.29
N GLY A 40 10.97 -6.56 19.10
CA GLY A 40 12.22 -5.80 19.16
C GLY A 40 12.44 -4.76 18.05
N THR A 41 11.52 -4.62 17.08
CA THR A 41 11.73 -3.70 15.95
C THR A 41 11.20 -2.28 16.17
N GLY A 42 10.15 -2.14 16.99
CA GLY A 42 9.57 -0.83 17.31
C GLY A 42 8.77 -0.18 16.17
N PHE A 43 8.45 -0.91 15.09
CA PHE A 43 7.63 -0.40 13.99
C PHE A 43 6.49 -1.36 13.63
N PHE A 44 5.41 -0.81 13.07
CA PHE A 44 4.26 -1.57 12.60
C PHE A 44 4.55 -2.27 11.26
N LEU A 45 4.07 -3.50 11.11
CA LEU A 45 4.02 -4.21 9.85
C LEU A 45 2.88 -3.66 8.97
N ASN A 46 3.08 -3.63 7.65
CA ASN A 46 2.03 -3.26 6.71
C ASN A 46 0.91 -4.32 6.67
N ASP A 47 -0.27 -3.91 6.21
CA ASP A 47 -1.38 -4.78 5.84
C ASP A 47 -1.66 -4.76 4.33
N GLU A 48 -0.61 -4.62 3.50
CA GLU A 48 -0.74 -4.52 2.02
C GLU A 48 -1.37 -5.77 1.38
N MET A 49 -1.44 -6.89 2.10
CA MET A 49 -2.16 -8.07 1.63
C MET A 49 -3.68 -7.84 1.46
N ASP A 50 -4.26 -6.80 2.07
CA ASP A 50 -5.64 -6.36 1.78
C ASP A 50 -5.83 -5.94 0.31
N ASP A 51 -4.75 -5.49 -0.33
CA ASP A 51 -4.77 -5.13 -1.74
C ASP A 51 -4.80 -6.34 -2.67
N PHE A 52 -4.87 -7.58 -2.18
CA PHE A 52 -5.11 -8.78 -2.99
C PHE A 52 -6.58 -9.17 -3.04
N THR A 53 -6.97 -9.90 -4.09
CA THR A 53 -8.27 -10.54 -4.22
C THR A 53 -8.38 -11.74 -3.27
N VAL A 54 -8.74 -11.47 -2.02
CA VAL A 54 -9.02 -12.51 -1.01
C VAL A 54 -10.28 -13.31 -1.39
N LYS A 55 -11.26 -12.62 -2.00
CA LYS A 55 -12.49 -13.21 -2.56
C LYS A 55 -12.91 -12.45 -3.81
N VAL A 56 -12.97 -13.15 -4.94
CA VAL A 56 -13.35 -12.56 -6.24
C VAL A 56 -14.76 -11.96 -6.13
N GLY A 57 -14.89 -10.68 -6.46
CA GLY A 57 -16.16 -9.95 -6.41
C GLY A 57 -16.43 -9.19 -5.11
N GLU A 58 -15.59 -9.34 -4.07
CA GLU A 58 -15.67 -8.53 -2.86
C GLU A 58 -14.76 -7.30 -2.92
N LYS A 59 -15.08 -6.32 -2.07
CA LYS A 59 -14.36 -5.06 -1.97
C LYS A 59 -13.25 -5.15 -0.93
N ASN A 60 -12.08 -4.60 -1.23
CA ASN A 60 -11.01 -4.40 -0.25
C ASN A 60 -11.26 -3.16 0.64
N LEU A 61 -10.30 -2.79 1.51
CA LEU A 61 -10.36 -1.63 2.42
C LEU A 61 -10.64 -0.30 1.71
N TYR A 62 -10.36 -0.23 0.40
CA TYR A 62 -10.57 0.94 -0.47
C TYR A 62 -11.85 0.87 -1.29
N GLY A 63 -12.66 -0.18 -1.12
CA GLY A 63 -13.89 -0.36 -1.89
C GLY A 63 -13.67 -0.91 -3.30
N LEU A 64 -12.44 -1.30 -3.64
CA LEU A 64 -12.07 -1.82 -4.96
C LEU A 64 -12.43 -3.29 -5.07
N VAL A 65 -13.11 -3.65 -6.17
CA VAL A 65 -13.36 -5.06 -6.52
C VAL A 65 -12.26 -5.51 -7.46
N GLN A 66 -11.46 -6.48 -7.01
CA GLN A 66 -10.31 -6.95 -7.76
C GLN A 66 -10.58 -8.30 -8.45
N GLY A 67 -9.90 -8.51 -9.58
CA GLY A 67 -10.03 -9.71 -10.41
C GLY A 67 -9.06 -10.82 -10.02
N THR A 68 -9.10 -11.93 -10.74
CA THR A 68 -8.22 -13.10 -10.50
C THR A 68 -6.73 -12.80 -10.66
N ALA A 69 -6.36 -11.75 -11.41
CA ALA A 69 -4.97 -11.33 -11.64
C ALA A 69 -4.23 -10.97 -10.34
N ASN A 70 -4.96 -10.53 -9.31
CA ASN A 70 -4.40 -10.14 -8.02
C ASN A 70 -4.78 -11.13 -6.91
N SER A 71 -5.03 -12.39 -7.25
CA SER A 71 -5.32 -13.43 -6.25
C SER A 71 -4.09 -13.75 -5.40
N ILE A 72 -4.29 -14.19 -4.17
CA ILE A 72 -3.21 -14.62 -3.28
C ILE A 72 -2.59 -15.92 -3.82
N ALA A 73 -1.39 -15.82 -4.40
CA ALA A 73 -0.58 -16.94 -4.82
C ALA A 73 0.92 -16.56 -4.82
N PRO A 74 1.84 -17.53 -4.74
CA PRO A 74 3.24 -17.27 -5.03
C PRO A 74 3.36 -16.67 -6.45
N VAL A 75 4.18 -15.63 -6.61
CA VAL A 75 4.43 -14.87 -7.86
C VAL A 75 3.26 -14.10 -8.50
N SER A 76 2.07 -14.04 -7.87
CA SER A 76 0.97 -13.23 -8.39
C SER A 76 1.06 -11.73 -8.05
N ALA A 77 2.03 -11.32 -7.23
CA ALA A 77 2.38 -9.91 -7.06
C ALA A 77 2.93 -9.36 -8.39
N HIS A 78 2.24 -8.38 -8.97
CA HIS A 78 2.64 -7.74 -10.22
C HIS A 78 4.08 -7.22 -10.14
N TYR A 79 4.97 -7.82 -10.94
CA TYR A 79 6.19 -7.18 -11.41
C TYR A 79 5.79 -6.01 -12.31
N ARG A 80 5.48 -4.85 -11.72
CA ARG A 80 5.48 -3.57 -12.46
C ARG A 80 6.90 -3.00 -12.34
N ARG A 81 7.59 -2.93 -13.48
CA ARG A 81 8.69 -1.97 -13.67
C ARG A 81 8.12 -0.55 -13.64
#